data_AF-A0A368ELA0-F1
#
_entry.id   AF-A0A368ELA0-F1
#
_cell.length_a   1.000
_cell.length_b   1.000
_cell.length_c   1.000
_cell.angle_alpha   90.00
_cell.angle_beta   90.00
_cell.angle_gamma   90.00
#
_symmetry.space_group_name_H-M   'P 1'
#
loop_
_entity.id
_entity.type
_entity.pdbx_description
1 polymer ?
#
loop_
_entity_poly.entity_id
_entity_poly.type
_entity_poly.pdbx_seq_one_letter_code
_entity_poly.pdbx_strand_id
1 'polypeptide(L)'
;MPDRLARRVSQFAHQAAYLDPAARARVAAALATEVTPYVSPVPPVDPETMLRGVVALRRAREGRALALQNERLATLTAGDADTTTIRTVRQ
;
A
#
# COMPACT_ATOMS: atom_id res chain seq x y z
N MET A 1 -11.90 1.36 -2.48
CA MET A 1 -12.29 0.31 -1.52
C MET A 1 -12.45 0.94 -0.15
N PRO A 2 -13.50 0.60 0.61
CA PRO A 2 -13.71 1.10 1.97
C PRO A 2 -12.54 0.75 2.91
N ASP A 3 -12.16 1.69 3.76
CA ASP A 3 -11.01 1.54 4.66
C ASP A 3 -11.16 0.39 5.65
N ARG A 4 -12.37 0.16 6.16
CA ARG A 4 -12.64 -0.97 7.06
C ARG A 4 -12.35 -2.31 6.38
N LEU A 5 -12.76 -2.47 5.12
CA LEU A 5 -12.48 -3.67 4.34
C LEU A 5 -10.98 -3.81 4.07
N ALA A 6 -10.31 -2.71 3.70
CA ALA A 6 -8.86 -2.70 3.48
C ALA A 6 -8.07 -3.19 4.71
N ARG A 7 -8.45 -2.72 5.90
CA ARG A 7 -7.84 -3.13 7.17
C ARG A 7 -8.06 -4.61 7.45
N ARG A 8 -9.28 -5.12 7.25
CA ARG A 8 -9.59 -6.55 7.42
C ARG A 8 -8.77 -7.43 6.49
N VAL A 9 -8.65 -7.05 5.22
CA VAL A 9 -7.84 -7.79 4.23
C VAL A 9 -6.36 -7.76 4.60
N SER A 10 -5.85 -6.61 5.04
CA SER A 10 -4.47 -6.48 5.52
C SER A 10 -4.22 -7.38 6.74
N GLN A 11 -5.14 -7.35 7.72
CA GLN A 11 -5.06 -8.20 8.91
C GLN A 11 -5.07 -9.68 8.54
N PHE A 12 -5.97 -10.09 7.66
CA PHE A 12 -6.00 -11.47 7.14
C PHE A 12 -4.65 -11.85 6.52
N ALA A 13 -4.09 -11.02 5.64
CA ALA A 13 -2.81 -11.32 5.00
C ALA A 13 -1.65 -11.48 6.00
N HIS A 14 -1.66 -10.75 7.12
CA HIS A 14 -0.64 -10.89 8.17
C HIS A 14 -0.85 -12.16 9.02
N GLN A 15 -2.10 -12.58 9.23
CA GLN A 15 -2.44 -13.71 10.09
C GLN A 15 -2.59 -15.04 9.35
N ALA A 16 -2.71 -15.02 8.02
CA ALA A 16 -2.99 -16.20 7.19
C ALA A 16 -2.00 -17.34 7.40
N ALA A 17 -0.74 -17.07 7.71
CA ALA A 17 0.25 -18.12 7.96
C ALA A 17 -0.01 -18.92 9.27
N TYR A 18 -0.76 -18.34 10.21
CA TYR A 18 -1.03 -18.91 11.54
C TYR A 18 -2.43 -19.51 11.66
N LEU A 19 -3.25 -19.39 10.63
CA LEU A 19 -4.59 -19.96 10.61
C LEU A 19 -4.54 -21.43 10.17
N ASP A 20 -5.45 -22.23 10.73
CA ASP A 20 -5.79 -23.54 10.18
C ASP A 20 -6.14 -23.40 8.68
N PRO A 21 -5.67 -24.31 7.79
CA PRO A 21 -5.89 -24.19 6.35
C PRO A 21 -7.36 -24.07 5.93
N ALA A 22 -8.27 -24.80 6.59
CA ALA A 22 -9.69 -24.75 6.26
C ALA A 22 -10.33 -23.45 6.74
N ALA A 23 -9.95 -22.95 7.92
CA ALA A 23 -10.36 -21.64 8.39
C ALA A 23 -9.86 -20.52 7.46
N ARG A 24 -8.59 -20.59 7.05
CA ARG A 24 -7.96 -19.64 6.13
C ARG A 24 -8.70 -19.55 4.81
N ALA A 25 -8.98 -20.69 4.16
CA ALA A 25 -9.70 -20.73 2.89
C ALA A 25 -11.10 -20.10 2.98
N ARG A 26 -11.84 -20.37 4.06
CA ARG A 26 -13.18 -19.79 4.30
C ARG A 26 -13.12 -18.28 4.46
N VAL A 27 -12.19 -17.77 5.27
CA VAL A 27 -12.03 -16.33 5.48
C VAL A 27 -11.58 -15.63 4.20
N ALA A 28 -10.66 -16.24 3.44
CA ALA A 28 -10.22 -15.73 2.15
C ALA A 28 -11.38 -15.60 1.16
N ALA A 29 -12.21 -16.64 1.02
CA ALA A 29 -13.37 -16.61 0.13
C ALA A 29 -14.39 -15.52 0.53
N ALA A 30 -14.69 -15.38 1.82
CA ALA A 30 -15.62 -14.35 2.31
C ALA A 30 -15.11 -12.94 2.02
N LEU A 31 -13.84 -12.66 2.31
CA LEU A 31 -13.22 -11.36 2.03
C LEU A 31 -13.09 -11.09 0.53
N ALA A 32 -12.78 -12.10 -0.27
CA ALA A 32 -12.69 -11.98 -1.73
C ALA A 32 -14.01 -11.49 -2.33
N THR A 33 -15.14 -12.06 -1.92
CA THR A 33 -16.48 -11.62 -2.36
C THR A 33 -16.72 -10.14 -2.06
N GLU A 34 -16.33 -9.66 -0.88
CA GLU A 34 -16.46 -8.23 -0.52
C GLU A 34 -15.49 -7.33 -1.32
N VAL A 35 -14.33 -7.85 -1.71
CA VAL A 35 -13.27 -7.11 -2.42
C VAL A 35 -13.52 -7.05 -3.93
N THR A 36 -14.15 -8.08 -4.52
CA THR A 36 -14.39 -8.21 -5.98
C THR A 36 -14.91 -6.94 -6.66
N PRO A 37 -15.89 -6.19 -6.10
CA PRO A 37 -16.38 -4.95 -6.73
C PRO A 37 -15.32 -3.85 -6.90
N TYR A 38 -14.19 -3.93 -6.19
CA TYR A 38 -13.11 -2.95 -6.21
C TYR A 38 -11.88 -3.40 -7.00
N VAL A 39 -11.95 -4.56 -7.67
CA VAL A 39 -10.84 -5.15 -8.44
C VAL A 39 -11.29 -5.32 -9.88
N SER A 40 -10.55 -4.75 -10.83
CA SER A 40 -10.82 -4.89 -12.26
C SER A 40 -9.53 -4.92 -13.09
N PRO A 41 -9.37 -5.91 -14.00
CA PRO A 41 -10.17 -7.13 -14.10
C PRO A 41 -9.94 -8.06 -12.89
N VAL A 42 -10.89 -8.95 -12.60
CA VAL A 42 -10.71 -9.97 -11.55
C VAL A 42 -9.71 -11.02 -12.06
N PRO A 43 -8.57 -11.24 -11.37
CA PRO A 43 -7.57 -12.20 -11.81
C PRO A 43 -8.05 -13.66 -11.64
N PRO A 44 -7.65 -14.59 -12.52
CA PRO A 44 -8.03 -16.00 -12.43
C PRO A 44 -7.13 -16.75 -11.43
N VAL A 45 -7.14 -16.34 -10.16
CA VAL A 45 -6.35 -16.93 -9.07
C VAL A 45 -7.24 -17.26 -7.89
N ASP A 46 -6.71 -18.03 -6.94
CA ASP A 46 -7.45 -18.33 -5.71
C ASP A 46 -7.70 -17.07 -4.86
N PRO A 47 -8.74 -17.07 -4.01
CA PRO A 47 -9.09 -15.93 -3.16
C PRO A 47 -7.93 -15.39 -2.32
N GLU A 48 -7.10 -16.26 -1.75
CA GLU A 48 -6.01 -15.83 -0.87
C GLU A 48 -4.92 -15.10 -1.66
N THR A 49 -4.51 -15.66 -2.81
CA THR A 49 -3.56 -15.02 -3.71
C THR A 49 -4.08 -13.67 -4.21
N MET A 50 -5.35 -13.57 -4.57
CA MET A 50 -5.98 -12.31 -4.97
C MET A 50 -5.88 -11.26 -3.86
N LEU A 51 -6.23 -11.62 -2.62
CA LEU A 51 -6.19 -10.70 -1.48
C LEU A 51 -4.76 -10.25 -1.16
N ARG A 52 -3.78 -11.15 -1.22
CA ARG A 52 -2.35 -10.79 -1.06
C ARG A 52 -1.91 -9.78 -2.13
N GLY A 53 -2.33 -9.99 -3.38
CA GLY A 53 -2.07 -9.04 -4.48
C GLY A 53 -2.68 -7.65 -4.23
N VAL A 54 -3.92 -7.60 -3.72
CA VAL A 54 -4.59 -6.33 -3.36
C VAL A 54 -3.82 -5.58 -2.27
N VAL A 55 -3.37 -6.28 -1.22
CA VAL A 55 -2.55 -5.68 -0.15
C VAL A 55 -1.22 -5.16 -0.70
N ALA A 56 -0.54 -5.95 -1.54
CA ALA A 56 0.72 -5.56 -2.16
C ALA A 56 0.55 -4.29 -3.01
N LEU A 57 -0.50 -4.22 -3.84
CA LEU A 57 -0.76 -3.07 -4.69
C LEU A 57 -1.10 -1.81 -3.89
N ARG A 58 -1.83 -1.96 -2.78
CA ARG A 58 -2.10 -0.86 -1.86
C ARG A 58 -0.80 -0.33 -1.25
N ARG A 59 0.06 -1.20 -0.73
CA ARG A 59 1.36 -0.83 -0.16
C ARG A 59 2.27 -0.17 -1.19
N ALA A 60 2.27 -0.64 -2.44
CA ALA A 60 3.01 -0.03 -3.53
C ALA A 60 2.53 1.40 -3.84
N ARG A 61 1.20 1.65 -3.79
CA ARG A 61 0.63 3.00 -3.96
C ARG A 61 1.00 3.93 -2.82
N GLU A 62 0.92 3.45 -1.58
CA GLU A 62 1.35 4.18 -0.39
C GLU A 62 2.85 4.53 -0.47
N GLY A 63 3.69 3.56 -0.83
CA GLY A 63 5.13 3.77 -1.04
C GLY A 63 5.44 4.81 -2.12
N ARG A 64 4.75 4.76 -3.27
CA ARG A 64 4.89 5.79 -4.32
C ARG A 64 4.45 7.17 -3.84
N ALA A 65 3.37 7.27 -3.08
CA ALA A 65 2.92 8.55 -2.55
C ALA A 65 3.95 9.17 -1.58
N LEU A 66 4.57 8.35 -0.72
CA LEU A 66 5.64 8.78 0.18
C LEU A 66 6.91 9.17 -0.58
N ALA A 67 7.30 8.41 -1.61
CA ALA A 67 8.45 8.74 -2.45
C ALA A 67 8.30 10.13 -3.10
N LEU A 68 7.15 10.40 -3.71
CA LEU A 68 6.85 11.72 -4.29
C LEU A 68 6.82 12.85 -3.25
N GLN A 69 6.45 12.56 -1.99
CA GLN A 69 6.55 13.56 -0.91
C GLN A 69 8.02 13.83 -0.56
N ASN A 70 8.83 12.79 -0.43
CA ASN A 70 10.26 12.92 -0.13
C ASN A 70 11.02 13.67 -1.23
N GLU A 71 10.73 13.40 -2.50
CA GLU A 71 11.31 14.15 -3.63
C GLU A 71 11.00 15.65 -3.53
N ARG A 72 9.75 16.01 -3.21
CA ARG A 72 9.35 17.41 -3.01
C ARG A 72 10.08 18.06 -1.84
N LEU A 73 10.20 17.36 -0.72
CA LEU A 73 10.93 17.85 0.46
C LEU A 73 12.42 18.07 0.14
N ALA A 74 13.04 17.17 -0.63
CA ALA A 74 14.43 17.27 -1.06
C ALA A 74 14.67 18.51 -1.94
N THR A 75 13.77 18.80 -2.89
CA THR A 75 13.87 20.00 -3.73
C THR A 75 13.77 21.30 -2.91
N LEU A 76 12.85 21.35 -1.94
CA LEU A 76 12.67 22.53 -1.07
C LEU A 76 13.91 22.79 -0.20
N THR A 77 14.44 21.73 0.43
CA THR A 77 15.64 21.84 1.28
C THR A 77 16.90 22.13 0.47
N ALA A 78 17.02 21.64 -0.76
CA ALA A 78 18.12 21.97 -1.65
C ALA A 78 18.11 23.47 -2.08
N GLY A 79 16.92 24.03 -2.36
CA GLY A 79 16.77 25.46 -2.70
C GLY A 79 17.10 26.40 -1.54
N ASP A 80 16.77 26.02 -0.31
CA ASP A 80 17.16 26.77 0.89
C ASP A 80 18.69 26.76 1.12
N ALA A 81 19.36 25.64 0.82
CA ALA A 81 20.81 25.53 0.91
C ALA A 81 21.54 26.41 -0.12
N ASP A 82 21.00 26.50 -1.34
CA ASP A 82 21.55 27.34 -2.41
C ASP A 82 21.37 28.84 -2.07
N THR A 83 20.21 29.22 -1.52
CA THR A 83 19.94 30.59 -1.05
C THR A 83 20.87 30.99 0.11
N THR A 84 21.16 30.06 1.02
CA THR A 84 22.09 30.28 2.14
C THR A 84 23.54 30.47 1.66
N THR A 85 23.95 29.70 0.65
CA THR A 85 25.29 29.77 0.04
C THR A 85 25.51 31.11 -0.67
N ILE A 86 24.54 31.59 -1.44
CA ILE A 86 24.62 32.92 -2.08
C ILE A 86 24.79 34.04 -1.04
N ARG A 87 24.14 33.91 0.12
CA ARG A 87 24.24 34.93 1.19
C ARG A 87 25.59 34.93 1.90
N THR A 88 26.33 33.82 1.90
CA THR A 88 27.65 33.70 2.56
C THR A 88 28.80 34.21 1.70
N VAL A 89 28.69 34.17 0.37
CA VAL A 89 29.75 34.60 -0.56
C VAL A 89 29.83 36.13 -0.71
N ARG A 90 28.84 36.88 -0.20
CA ARG A 90 28.75 38.35 -0.35
C ARG A 90 29.16 39.15 0.89
N GLN A 91 29.72 38.49 1.92
CA GLN A 91 30.33 39.11 3.11
C GLN A 91 31.84 38.92 3.08
#